data_AF-A0A1X9SLQ6-F1
#
_entry.id   AF-A0A1X9SLQ6-F1
#
_cell.length_a   1.000
_cell.length_b   1.000
_cell.length_c   1.000
_cell.angle_alpha   90.00
_cell.angle_beta   90.00
_cell.angle_gamma   90.00
#
_symmetry.space_group_name_H-M   'P 1'
#
loop_
_entity.id
_entity.type
_entity.pdbx_description
1 polymer ?
#
loop_
_entity_poly.entity_id
_entity_poly.type
_entity_poly.pdbx_seq_one_letter_code
_entity_poly.pdbx_strand_id
1 'polypeptide(L)'
;MKEYISGWEALNIPNEKGLVADWHPLCFLNNKDDIKKYKYNKILGNKGIKKHFIPMLNRDEYVASFARAIADLVYMKEFTGLKNCVRDYLDDEDEKELFGYLKSINFDKEVDDFMKYELTKLYFADKEQ
;
A
#
# COMPACT_ATOMS: atom_id res chain seq x y z
N MET A 1 -9.82 10.54 -9.84
CA MET A 1 -8.46 10.22 -10.33
C MET A 1 -8.58 9.10 -11.36
N LYS A 2 -7.75 9.06 -12.41
CA LYS A 2 -7.78 7.95 -13.39
C LYS A 2 -6.75 6.88 -13.04
N GLU A 3 -5.51 7.29 -12.76
CA GLU A 3 -4.36 6.42 -12.46
C GLU A 3 -3.44 7.07 -11.42
N TYR A 4 -2.69 6.25 -10.67
CA TYR A 4 -1.74 6.66 -9.63
C TYR A 4 -0.67 5.58 -9.41
N ILE A 5 0.46 5.94 -8.81
CA ILE A 5 1.52 4.99 -8.44
C ILE A 5 1.10 4.31 -7.13
N SER A 6 1.12 2.98 -7.12
CA SER A 6 0.74 2.16 -5.95
C SER A 6 1.57 0.88 -5.90
N GLY A 7 1.24 -0.02 -4.98
CA GLY A 7 1.91 -1.30 -4.81
C GLY A 7 3.41 -1.17 -4.58
N TRP A 8 4.19 -2.09 -5.13
CA TRP A 8 5.63 -2.15 -4.94
C TRP A 8 6.35 -0.86 -5.34
N GLU A 9 5.90 -0.21 -6.41
CA GLU A 9 6.46 1.07 -6.85
C GLU A 9 6.31 2.16 -5.77
N ALA A 10 5.14 2.24 -5.14
CA ALA A 10 4.89 3.21 -4.08
C ALA A 10 5.65 2.88 -2.78
N LEU A 11 5.83 1.59 -2.45
CA LEU A 11 6.63 1.19 -1.28
C LEU A 11 8.11 1.60 -1.41
N ASN A 12 8.59 1.81 -2.63
CA ASN A 12 9.95 2.22 -2.95
C ASN A 12 10.11 3.75 -3.16
N ILE A 13 9.02 4.52 -3.05
CA ILE A 13 9.04 5.99 -3.13
C ILE A 13 9.05 6.57 -1.71
N PRO A 14 9.95 7.52 -1.39
CA PRO A 14 9.95 8.18 -0.10
C PRO A 14 8.61 8.86 0.20
N ASN A 15 8.06 8.60 1.39
CA ASN A 15 6.87 9.31 1.88
C ASN A 15 7.20 10.74 2.33
N GLU A 16 6.21 11.47 2.85
CA GLU A 16 6.38 12.86 3.33
C GLU A 16 7.39 12.99 4.48
N LYS A 17 7.66 11.91 5.22
CA LYS A 17 8.66 11.84 6.29
C LYS A 17 10.06 11.45 5.75
N GLY A 18 10.20 11.24 4.43
CA GLY A 18 11.43 10.79 3.79
C GLY A 18 11.75 9.30 3.99
N LEU A 19 10.80 8.52 4.52
CA LEU A 19 10.95 7.09 4.76
C LEU A 19 10.62 6.28 3.51
N VAL A 20 11.29 5.15 3.33
CA VAL A 20 11.04 4.18 2.26
C VAL A 20 10.71 2.84 2.91
N ALA A 21 9.60 2.23 2.51
CA ALA A 21 9.13 0.97 3.08
C ALA A 21 9.94 -0.22 2.53
N ASP A 22 10.01 -0.32 1.21
CA ASP A 22 10.72 -1.39 0.52
C ASP A 22 11.98 -0.81 -0.14
N TRP A 23 13.16 -1.35 0.19
CA TRP A 23 14.47 -0.79 -0.17
C TRP A 23 15.02 -1.38 -1.48
N HIS A 24 14.15 -1.60 -2.47
CA HIS A 24 14.49 -2.18 -3.77
C HIS A 24 14.16 -1.26 -4.97
N PRO A 25 14.50 0.05 -4.95
CA PRO A 25 14.04 0.99 -5.98
C PRO A 25 14.57 0.67 -7.37
N LEU A 26 15.71 -0.04 -7.48
CA LEU A 26 16.23 -0.50 -8.77
C LEU A 26 15.39 -1.62 -9.41
N CYS A 27 14.55 -2.31 -8.65
CA CYS A 27 13.63 -3.30 -9.21
C CYS A 27 12.39 -2.63 -9.83
N PHE A 28 11.89 -1.57 -9.18
CA PHE A 28 10.57 -1.01 -9.48
C PHE A 28 10.61 0.37 -10.17
N LEU A 29 11.72 1.09 -10.05
CA LEU A 29 11.84 2.49 -10.51
C LEU A 29 13.03 2.70 -11.46
N ASN A 30 13.64 1.62 -11.96
CA ASN A 30 14.79 1.69 -12.89
C ASN A 30 14.41 2.31 -14.24
N ASN A 31 13.23 1.98 -14.77
CA ASN A 31 12.70 2.64 -15.97
C ASN A 31 11.73 3.76 -15.56
N LYS A 32 12.23 5.00 -15.53
CA LYS A 32 11.46 6.17 -15.09
C LYS A 32 10.29 6.53 -16.01
N ASP A 33 10.36 6.10 -17.28
CA ASP A 33 9.35 6.36 -18.29
C ASP A 33 8.23 5.31 -18.29
N ASP A 34 8.46 4.16 -17.66
CA ASP A 34 7.53 3.02 -17.63
C ASP A 34 7.33 2.51 -16.19
N ILE A 35 6.73 3.35 -15.35
CA ILE A 35 6.39 3.00 -13.97
C ILE A 35 4.96 2.48 -13.95
N LYS A 36 4.76 1.30 -13.36
CA LYS A 36 3.43 0.70 -13.20
C LYS A 36 2.51 1.68 -12.47
N LYS A 37 1.33 1.93 -13.05
CA LYS A 37 0.26 2.70 -12.42
C LYS A 37 -0.96 1.83 -12.19
N TYR A 38 -1.66 2.09 -11.10
CA TYR A 38 -2.88 1.41 -10.71
C TYR A 38 -4.08 2.25 -11.13
N LYS A 39 -5.13 1.57 -11.59
CA LYS A 39 -6.41 2.21 -11.91
C LYS A 39 -7.17 2.54 -10.64
N TYR A 40 -8.03 3.54 -10.72
CA TYR A 40 -8.91 3.93 -9.63
C TYR A 40 -9.73 2.76 -9.06
N ASN A 41 -9.55 2.49 -7.77
CA ASN A 41 -10.36 1.54 -7.01
C ASN A 41 -11.60 2.25 -6.45
N LYS A 42 -12.81 1.86 -6.89
CA LYS A 42 -14.07 2.48 -6.45
C LYS A 42 -14.39 2.26 -4.97
N ILE A 43 -13.90 1.16 -4.39
CA ILE A 43 -14.20 0.77 -3.01
C ILE A 43 -13.34 1.59 -2.04
N LEU A 44 -12.04 1.70 -2.33
CA LEU A 44 -11.09 2.45 -1.50
C LEU A 44 -11.10 3.96 -1.81
N GLY A 45 -11.58 4.34 -2.99
CA GLY A 45 -11.64 5.73 -3.44
C GLY A 45 -10.26 6.37 -3.53
N ASN A 46 -10.17 7.67 -3.19
CA ASN A 46 -8.91 8.42 -3.19
C ASN A 46 -8.18 8.38 -1.84
N LYS A 47 -8.64 7.59 -0.86
CA LYS A 47 -8.03 7.54 0.47
C LYS A 47 -6.58 7.03 0.39
N GLY A 48 -5.69 7.67 1.14
CA GLY A 48 -4.27 7.37 1.15
C GLY A 48 -3.53 7.75 -0.13
N ILE A 49 -4.13 8.50 -1.08
CA ILE A 49 -3.45 8.94 -2.30
C ILE A 49 -3.18 10.43 -2.22
N LYS A 50 -1.93 10.83 -2.39
CA LYS A 50 -1.52 12.24 -2.37
C LYS A 50 -0.68 12.60 -3.59
N LYS A 51 -0.79 13.86 -4.02
CA LYS A 51 0.07 14.41 -5.07
C LYS A 51 1.31 15.00 -4.44
N HIS A 52 2.49 14.59 -4.89
CA HIS A 52 3.74 15.21 -4.48
C HIS A 52 4.83 15.04 -5.54
N PHE A 53 5.86 15.87 -5.43
CA PHE A 53 7.02 15.83 -6.31
C PHE A 53 7.90 14.64 -5.95
N ILE A 54 8.23 13.80 -6.94
CA ILE A 54 9.13 12.66 -6.76
C ILE A 54 10.50 13.02 -7.37
N PRO A 55 11.54 13.28 -6.55
CA PRO A 55 12.83 13.75 -7.06
C PRO A 55 13.48 12.82 -8.08
N MET A 56 13.40 11.51 -7.87
CA MET A 56 14.00 10.54 -8.79
C MET A 56 13.35 10.51 -10.17
N LEU A 57 12.07 10.91 -10.27
CA LEU A 57 11.31 10.99 -11.52
C LEU A 57 11.28 12.39 -12.11
N ASN A 58 11.66 13.39 -11.33
CA ASN A 58 11.63 14.81 -11.68
C ASN A 58 10.24 15.28 -12.18
N ARG A 59 9.17 14.79 -11.53
CA ARG A 59 7.78 15.18 -11.83
C ARG A 59 6.87 15.00 -10.62
N ASP A 60 5.74 15.70 -10.63
CA ASP A 60 4.65 15.44 -9.69
C ASP A 60 3.87 14.20 -10.10
N GLU A 61 3.58 13.33 -9.13
CA GLU A 61 2.73 12.16 -9.32
C GLU A 61 1.75 12.02 -8.17
N TYR A 62 0.65 11.30 -8.44
CA TYR A 62 -0.21 10.81 -7.39
C TYR A 62 0.34 9.46 -6.89
N VAL A 63 0.63 9.37 -5.60
CA VAL A 63 1.25 8.20 -4.98
C VAL A 63 0.41 7.74 -3.80
N ALA A 64 0.25 6.43 -3.67
CA ALA A 64 -0.37 5.79 -2.52
C ALA A 64 0.55 5.85 -1.29
N SER A 65 -0.02 6.03 -0.10
CA SER A 65 0.65 5.76 1.18
C SER A 65 1.03 4.28 1.26
N PHE A 66 1.93 3.93 2.18
CA PHE A 66 2.35 2.53 2.33
C PHE A 66 1.17 1.61 2.67
N ALA A 67 0.30 2.05 3.58
CA ALA A 67 -0.94 1.34 3.89
C ALA A 67 -1.83 1.15 2.64
N ARG A 68 -1.99 2.20 1.82
CA ARG A 68 -2.80 2.11 0.61
C ARG A 68 -2.15 1.23 -0.47
N ALA A 69 -0.83 1.28 -0.60
CA ALA A 69 -0.06 0.46 -1.54
C ALA A 69 -0.19 -1.03 -1.23
N ILE A 70 -0.07 -1.42 0.05
CA ILE A 70 -0.29 -2.80 0.51
C ILE A 70 -1.73 -3.22 0.26
N ALA A 71 -2.72 -2.37 0.57
CA ALA A 71 -4.13 -2.69 0.31
C ALA A 71 -4.41 -2.93 -1.18
N ASP A 72 -3.81 -2.16 -2.07
CA ASP A 72 -3.95 -2.37 -3.52
C ASP A 72 -3.29 -3.69 -3.98
N LEU A 73 -2.12 -4.06 -3.44
CA LEU A 73 -1.49 -5.37 -3.71
C LEU A 73 -2.35 -6.53 -3.24
N VAL A 74 -2.90 -6.43 -2.03
CA VAL A 74 -3.81 -7.45 -1.47
C VAL A 74 -5.07 -7.57 -2.30
N TYR A 75 -5.68 -6.45 -2.70
CA TYR A 75 -6.85 -6.42 -3.57
C TYR A 75 -6.61 -7.08 -4.93
N MET A 76 -5.43 -6.84 -5.52
CA MET A 76 -5.04 -7.39 -6.83
C MET A 76 -4.49 -8.81 -6.77
N LYS A 77 -4.40 -9.43 -5.58
CA LYS A 77 -3.80 -10.75 -5.36
C LYS A 77 -2.29 -10.81 -5.67
N GLU A 78 -1.62 -9.67 -5.58
CA GLU A 78 -0.19 -9.50 -5.84
C GLU A 78 0.63 -9.38 -4.53
N PHE A 79 0.19 -10.05 -3.47
CA PHE A 79 0.78 -9.94 -2.12
C PHE A 79 1.88 -10.98 -1.82
N THR A 80 2.32 -11.74 -2.83
CA THR A 80 3.51 -12.60 -2.71
C THR A 80 4.73 -11.74 -2.41
N GLY A 81 5.35 -11.94 -1.25
CA GLY A 81 6.48 -11.14 -0.78
C GLY A 81 6.14 -10.18 0.37
N LEU A 82 4.87 -9.99 0.71
CA LEU A 82 4.42 -9.11 1.80
C LEU A 82 4.48 -9.75 3.20
N LYS A 83 5.29 -10.80 3.40
CA LYS A 83 5.38 -11.48 4.70
C LYS A 83 6.06 -10.58 5.73
N ASN A 84 5.40 -10.34 6.87
CA ASN A 84 5.78 -9.38 7.92
C ASN A 84 5.80 -7.91 7.47
N CYS A 85 5.20 -7.57 6.32
CA CYS A 85 5.26 -6.22 5.77
C CYS A 85 4.71 -5.17 6.74
N VAL A 86 3.68 -5.50 7.53
CA VAL A 86 3.10 -4.54 8.49
C VAL A 86 4.14 -4.12 9.52
N ARG A 87 4.83 -5.10 10.09
CA ARG A 87 5.87 -4.86 11.10
C ARG A 87 7.08 -4.13 10.50
N ASP A 88 7.46 -4.48 9.28
CA ASP A 88 8.71 -4.03 8.68
C ASP A 88 8.55 -2.67 7.98
N TYR A 89 7.35 -2.32 7.50
CA TYR A 89 7.12 -1.15 6.63
C TYR A 89 6.25 -0.05 7.26
N LEU A 90 5.37 -0.38 8.21
CA LEU A 90 4.32 0.53 8.67
C LEU A 90 4.58 1.02 10.10
N ASP A 91 4.16 2.26 10.37
CA ASP A 91 3.98 2.75 11.73
C ASP A 91 2.56 2.44 12.25
N ASP A 92 2.30 2.74 13.53
CA ASP A 92 1.00 2.46 14.18
C ASP A 92 -0.19 3.16 13.51
N GLU A 93 0.03 4.29 12.81
CA GLU A 93 -1.02 5.00 12.09
C GLU A 93 -1.30 4.31 10.76
N ASP A 94 -0.25 3.99 10.01
CA ASP A 94 -0.32 3.23 8.77
C ASP A 94 -0.95 1.84 8.98
N GLU A 95 -0.64 1.14 10.08
CA GLU A 95 -1.23 -0.16 10.43
C GLU A 95 -2.76 -0.07 10.56
N LYS A 96 -3.26 0.95 11.25
CA LYS A 96 -4.70 1.19 11.43
C LYS A 96 -5.38 1.56 10.11
N GLU A 97 -4.73 2.38 9.29
CA GLU A 97 -5.24 2.71 7.95
C GLU A 97 -5.36 1.46 7.08
N LEU A 98 -4.32 0.61 7.07
CA LEU A 98 -4.32 -0.62 6.31
C LEU A 98 -5.47 -1.53 6.74
N PHE A 99 -5.66 -1.73 8.05
CA PHE A 99 -6.77 -2.53 8.56
C PHE A 99 -8.13 -2.01 8.08
N GLY A 100 -8.34 -0.69 8.11
CA GLY A 100 -9.56 -0.06 7.59
C GLY A 100 -9.78 -0.30 6.09
N TYR A 101 -8.71 -0.22 5.29
CA TYR A 101 -8.79 -0.54 3.86
C TYR A 101 -9.15 -2.01 3.64
N LEU A 102 -8.45 -2.94 4.29
CA LEU A 102 -8.65 -4.37 4.10
C LEU A 102 -10.05 -4.82 4.54
N LYS A 103 -10.60 -4.28 5.63
CA LYS A 103 -12.00 -4.52 6.02
C LYS A 103 -12.98 -4.12 4.92
N SER A 104 -12.71 -3.04 4.18
CA SER A 104 -13.57 -2.55 3.11
C SER A 104 -13.52 -3.43 1.85
N ILE A 105 -12.47 -4.25 1.69
CA ILE A 105 -12.24 -5.14 0.55
C ILE A 105 -12.22 -6.63 0.92
N ASN A 106 -12.63 -6.99 2.14
CA ASN A 106 -12.59 -8.36 2.65
C ASN A 106 -13.71 -9.21 2.03
N PHE A 107 -13.57 -9.57 0.76
CA PHE A 107 -14.55 -10.34 0.01
C PHE A 107 -14.24 -11.83 -0.04
N ASP A 108 -13.03 -12.23 0.34
CA ASP A 108 -12.57 -13.62 0.24
C ASP A 108 -11.59 -13.99 1.35
N LYS A 109 -11.37 -15.31 1.46
CA LYS A 109 -10.57 -15.92 2.52
C LYS A 109 -9.10 -15.47 2.50
N GLU A 110 -8.54 -15.11 1.36
CA GLU A 110 -7.12 -14.73 1.29
C GLU A 110 -6.89 -13.36 1.91
N VAL A 111 -7.83 -12.42 1.73
CA VAL A 111 -7.79 -11.12 2.40
C VAL A 111 -7.97 -11.30 3.91
N ASP A 112 -8.92 -12.14 4.32
CA ASP A 112 -9.14 -12.43 5.75
C ASP A 112 -7.92 -13.08 6.40
N ASP A 113 -7.31 -14.08 5.73
CA ASP A 113 -6.08 -14.73 6.18
C ASP A 113 -4.94 -13.71 6.27
N PHE A 114 -4.76 -12.83 5.28
CA PHE A 114 -3.76 -11.77 5.33
C PHE A 114 -3.95 -10.88 6.57
N MET A 115 -5.16 -10.39 6.82
CA MET A 115 -5.45 -9.57 8.01
C MET A 115 -5.16 -10.34 9.30
N LYS A 116 -5.52 -11.62 9.37
CA LYS A 116 -5.28 -12.45 10.55
C LYS A 116 -3.79 -12.60 10.87
N TYR A 117 -2.94 -12.77 9.86
CA TYR A 117 -1.51 -12.99 10.03
C TYR A 117 -0.71 -11.69 10.19
N GLU A 118 -0.99 -10.67 9.37
CA GLU A 118 -0.21 -9.43 9.35
C GLU A 118 -0.76 -8.38 10.33
N LEU A 119 -2.05 -8.42 10.66
CA LEU A 119 -2.75 -7.45 11.52
C LEU A 119 -3.40 -8.14 12.73
N THR A 120 -2.74 -9.17 13.27
CA THR A 120 -3.30 -10.08 14.29
C THR A 120 -3.96 -9.36 15.46
N LYS A 121 -3.31 -8.32 16.01
CA LYS A 121 -3.83 -7.59 17.16
C LYS A 121 -5.15 -6.88 16.84
N LEU A 122 -5.18 -6.14 15.74
CA LEU A 122 -6.38 -5.42 15.28
C LEU A 122 -7.49 -6.39 14.86
N TYR A 123 -7.13 -7.49 14.19
CA TYR A 123 -8.06 -8.51 13.73
C TYR A 123 -8.85 -9.12 14.89
N PHE A 124 -8.18 -9.57 15.95
CA PHE A 124 -8.86 -10.21 17.08
C PHE A 124 -9.60 -9.19 17.97
N ALA A 125 -9.06 -7.98 18.14
CA ALA A 125 -9.76 -6.92 18.89
C ALA A 125 -11.09 -6.51 18.24
N ASP A 126 -11.20 -6.56 16.91
CA ASP A 126 -12.44 -6.27 16.17
C ASP A 126 -13.48 -7.39 16.28
N LYS A 127 -13.06 -8.63 16.56
CA LYS A 127 -13.95 -9.81 16.69
C LYS A 127 -14.52 -10.01 18.09
N GLU A 128 -13.97 -9.31 19.08
CA GLU A 128 -14.45 -9.31 20.47
C GLU A 128 -15.58 -8.28 20.73
N GLN A 129 -16.03 -7.57 19.68
CA GLN A 129 -17.14 -6.60 19.69
C GLN A 129 -18.41 -7.21 19.10
#